data_AF-A0A2N9B2A4-F1
#
_entry.id   AF-A0A2N9B2A4-F1
#
_cell.length_a   1.000
_cell.length_b   1.000
_cell.length_c   1.000
_cell.angle_alpha   90.00
_cell.angle_beta   90.00
_cell.angle_gamma   90.00
#
_symmetry.space_group_name_H-M   'P 1'
#
loop_
_entity.id
_entity.type
_entity.pdbx_description
1 polymer ?
#
loop_
_entity_poly.entity_id
_entity_poly.type
_entity_poly.pdbx_seq_one_letter_code
_entity_poly.pdbx_strand_id
1 'polypeptide(L)'
;MTLPKSTNELSGVVTGHDPQTSDLLLLDEPTTGLGPEARDRIATLLTEPVADVRTVVQATHDLEAARSADACLLLREGRLAAQGNPEQLLTASTLAQIWQTV
;
A
#
# COMPACT_ATOMS: atom_id res chain seq x y z
N MET A 1 22.51 -27.43 8.89
CA MET A 1 21.14 -27.95 9.03
C MET A 1 20.21 -26.75 8.97
N THR A 2 19.54 -26.62 7.83
CA THR A 2 18.53 -25.66 7.34
C THR A 2 18.30 -24.35 8.12
N LEU A 3 18.81 -23.25 7.55
CA LEU A 3 18.31 -21.90 7.79
C LEU A 3 16.86 -21.81 7.30
N PRO A 4 15.92 -21.22 8.06
CA PRO A 4 14.56 -20.97 7.58
C PRO A 4 14.60 -20.01 6.37
N LYS A 5 13.82 -20.37 5.35
CA LYS A 5 13.75 -19.68 4.06
C LYS A 5 12.95 -18.37 4.15
N SER A 6 13.28 -17.51 3.17
CA SER A 6 12.62 -16.29 2.67
C SER A 6 12.76 -15.01 3.49
N THR A 7 13.90 -14.36 3.27
CA THR A 7 14.19 -12.92 3.43
C THR A 7 13.76 -12.11 2.18
N ASN A 8 12.66 -12.47 1.51
CA ASN A 8 12.10 -11.67 0.42
C ASN A 8 11.11 -10.66 1.02
N GLU A 9 11.06 -9.36 0.76
CA GLU A 9 11.77 -8.45 -0.15
C GLU A 9 11.55 -7.05 0.43
N LEU A 10 12.59 -6.42 1.01
CA LEU A 10 12.61 -4.96 1.19
C LEU A 10 12.94 -4.30 -0.16
N SER A 11 12.15 -4.56 -1.19
CA SER A 11 12.20 -3.83 -2.47
C SER A 11 11.31 -2.59 -2.39
N GLY A 12 11.46 -1.81 -1.33
CA GLY A 12 10.95 -0.44 -1.29
C GLY A 12 11.99 0.45 -1.95
N VAL A 13 11.64 1.12 -3.04
CA VAL A 13 12.49 2.17 -3.58
C VAL A 13 12.51 3.31 -2.56
N VAL A 14 13.53 3.31 -1.71
CA VAL A 14 13.86 4.42 -0.80
C VAL A 14 14.58 5.47 -1.63
N THR A 15 13.83 6.44 -2.16
CA THR A 15 14.42 7.61 -2.83
C THR A 15 14.72 8.68 -1.77
N GLY A 16 15.70 8.43 -0.91
CA GLY A 16 16.08 9.36 0.15
C GLY A 16 17.04 8.74 1.15
N HIS A 17 18.08 9.48 1.54
CA HIS A 17 18.95 9.07 2.63
C HIS A 17 18.11 8.94 3.92
N ASP A 18 18.24 7.81 4.62
CA ASP A 18 17.50 7.42 5.85
C ASP A 18 15.94 7.41 5.73
N PRO A 19 15.26 6.26 5.91
CA PRO A 19 13.79 6.19 5.92
C PRO A 19 13.14 7.02 7.05
N GLN A 20 13.91 7.43 8.07
CA GLN A 20 13.45 8.35 9.10
C GLN A 20 13.54 9.84 8.70
N THR A 21 14.15 10.16 7.56
CA THR A 21 14.26 11.54 7.07
C THR A 21 13.74 11.71 5.65
N SER A 22 13.14 10.67 5.06
CA SER A 22 12.62 10.72 3.69
C SER A 22 11.21 11.33 3.67
N ASP A 23 11.02 12.35 2.82
CA ASP A 23 9.73 13.04 2.64
C ASP A 23 8.69 12.18 1.88
N LEU A 24 9.13 11.13 1.19
CA LEU A 24 8.29 10.22 0.40
C LEU A 24 8.73 8.76 0.59
N LEU A 25 7.77 7.90 0.91
CA LEU A 25 7.94 6.46 1.03
C LEU A 25 7.09 5.74 -0.02
N LEU A 26 7.73 4.93 -0.86
CA LEU A 26 7.07 4.08 -1.86
C LEU A 26 7.14 2.62 -1.39
N LEU A 27 6.00 1.99 -1.19
CA LEU A 27 5.87 0.62 -0.70
C LEU A 27 5.13 -0.24 -1.71
N ASP A 28 5.70 -1.40 -2.03
CA ASP A 28 5.05 -2.42 -2.84
C ASP A 28 4.63 -3.59 -1.93
N GLU A 29 3.32 -3.80 -1.80
CA GLU A 29 2.71 -4.87 -1.00
C GLU A 29 3.25 -5.01 0.45
N PRO A 30 3.29 -3.93 1.25
CA PRO A 30 4.01 -3.89 2.54
C PRO A 30 3.45 -4.81 3.63
N THR A 31 2.21 -5.28 3.48
CA THR A 31 1.53 -6.14 4.46
C THR A 31 1.37 -7.59 3.98
N THR A 32 1.79 -7.90 2.75
CA THR A 32 1.63 -9.23 2.15
C THR A 32 2.49 -10.26 2.89
N GLY A 33 1.90 -11.42 3.21
CA GLY A 33 2.58 -12.52 3.91
C GLY A 33 2.75 -12.34 5.42
N LEU A 34 2.26 -11.22 5.98
CA LEU A 34 2.25 -11.00 7.42
C LEU A 34 1.04 -11.65 8.09
N GLY A 35 1.23 -12.08 9.34
CA GLY A 35 0.11 -12.48 10.20
C GLY A 35 -0.78 -11.27 10.56
N PRO A 36 -2.05 -11.49 10.99
CA PRO A 36 -3.02 -10.42 11.23
C PRO A 36 -2.50 -9.31 12.15
N GLU A 37 -1.90 -9.68 13.28
CA GLU A 37 -1.38 -8.72 14.26
C GLU A 37 -0.22 -7.86 13.70
N ALA A 38 0.64 -8.44 12.86
CA ALA A 38 1.75 -7.70 12.25
C ALA A 38 1.26 -6.75 11.15
N ARG A 39 0.26 -7.18 10.38
CA ARG A 39 -0.43 -6.34 9.39
C ARG A 39 -1.08 -5.12 10.04
N ASP A 40 -1.83 -5.31 11.13
CA ASP A 40 -2.54 -4.22 11.82
C ASP A 40 -1.56 -3.17 12.37
N ARG A 41 -0.44 -3.65 12.95
CA ARG A 41 0.65 -2.76 13.39
C ARG A 41 1.23 -1.93 12.25
N ILE A 42 1.54 -2.56 11.11
CA ILE A 42 2.08 -1.83 9.96
C ILE A 42 1.04 -0.84 9.42
N ALA A 43 -0.22 -1.26 9.26
CA ALA A 43 -1.29 -0.39 8.79
C ALA A 43 -1.46 0.84 9.70
N THR A 44 -1.33 0.67 11.02
CA THR A 44 -1.36 1.78 11.98
C THR A 44 -0.15 2.70 11.79
N LEU A 45 1.06 2.16 11.72
CA LEU A 45 2.28 2.95 11.53
C LEU A 45 2.29 3.75 10.21
N LEU A 46 1.63 3.23 9.17
CA LEU A 46 1.52 3.90 7.87
C LEU A 46 0.41 4.96 7.82
N THR A 47 -0.54 4.93 8.75
CA THR A 47 -1.66 5.89 8.82
C THR A 47 -1.51 6.90 9.95
N GLU A 48 -0.63 6.65 10.93
CA GLU A 48 -0.36 7.61 11.99
C GLU A 48 0.34 8.87 11.46
N PRO A 49 -0.18 10.07 11.78
CA PRO A 49 0.43 11.33 11.36
C PRO A 49 1.80 11.48 12.04
N VAL A 50 2.87 11.30 11.27
CA VAL A 50 4.23 11.59 11.71
C VAL A 50 4.40 13.11 11.76
N ALA A 51 4.94 13.61 12.87
CA ALA A 51 5.10 15.05 13.14
C ALA A 51 5.95 15.81 12.09
N ASP A 52 6.76 15.08 11.32
CA ASP A 52 7.46 15.56 10.14
C ASP A 52 6.79 14.95 8.91
N VAL A 53 6.27 15.79 8.02
CA VAL A 53 5.41 15.40 6.89
C VAL A 53 6.11 14.37 6.00
N ARG A 54 5.64 13.12 6.05
CA ARG A 54 6.04 12.05 5.13
C ARG A 54 4.85 11.65 4.28
N THR A 55 5.02 11.67 2.97
CA THR A 55 4.03 11.12 2.03
C THR A 55 4.26 9.63 1.91
N VAL A 56 3.23 8.81 2.11
CA VAL A 56 3.30 7.36 1.89
C VAL A 56 2.47 7.00 0.68
N VAL A 57 3.08 6.29 -0.28
CA VAL A 57 2.39 5.68 -1.41
C VAL A 57 2.57 4.18 -1.29
N GLN A 58 1.45 3.47 -1.18
CA GLN A 58 1.43 2.01 -1.14
C GLN A 58 0.73 1.44 -2.38
N ALA A 59 1.35 0.46 -3.01
CA ALA A 59 0.70 -0.42 -3.97
C ALA A 59 0.20 -1.65 -3.21
N THR A 60 -1.10 -1.92 -3.27
CA THR A 60 -1.69 -3.10 -2.64
C THR A 60 -2.96 -3.57 -3.34
N HIS A 61 -3.21 -4.87 -3.29
CA HIS A 61 -4.50 -5.48 -3.61
C HIS A 61 -5.45 -5.55 -2.39
N ASP A 62 -4.99 -5.12 -1.22
CA ASP A 62 -5.79 -5.14 -0.01
C ASP A 62 -6.78 -3.95 0.06
N LEU A 63 -8.07 -4.27 0.00
CA LEU A 63 -9.13 -3.26 0.02
C LEU A 63 -9.28 -2.54 1.36
N GLU A 64 -8.93 -3.17 2.47
CA GLU A 64 -9.04 -2.57 3.80
C GLU A 64 -7.94 -1.52 3.98
N ALA A 65 -6.70 -1.87 3.61
CA ALA A 65 -5.58 -0.92 3.59
C ALA A 65 -5.80 0.21 2.57
N ALA A 66 -6.37 -0.09 1.39
CA ALA A 66 -6.71 0.94 0.42
C ALA A 66 -7.81 1.90 0.91
N ARG A 67 -8.73 1.42 1.77
CA ARG A 67 -9.80 2.24 2.36
C ARG A 67 -9.31 3.19 3.44
N SER A 68 -8.23 2.86 4.14
CA SER A 68 -7.66 3.71 5.19
C SER A 68 -6.75 4.82 4.66
N ALA A 69 -6.49 4.86 3.36
CA ALA A 69 -5.66 5.89 2.73
C ALA A 69 -6.38 7.24 2.58
N ASP A 70 -5.63 8.33 2.47
CA ASP A 70 -6.19 9.66 2.17
C ASP A 70 -6.73 9.75 0.73
N ALA A 71 -6.09 9.03 -0.20
CA ALA A 71 -6.45 8.96 -1.60
C ALA A 71 -6.12 7.58 -2.19
N CYS A 72 -6.89 7.15 -3.17
CA CYS A 72 -6.71 5.89 -3.88
C CYS A 72 -6.54 6.13 -5.39
N LEU A 73 -5.64 5.36 -6.00
CA LEU A 73 -5.43 5.28 -7.45
C LEU A 73 -5.77 3.86 -7.90
N LEU A 74 -6.74 3.70 -8.80
CA LEU A 74 -7.08 2.41 -9.38
C LEU A 74 -6.38 2.24 -10.72
N LEU A 75 -5.56 1.21 -10.82
CA LEU A 75 -4.82 0.87 -12.02
C LEU A 75 -5.45 -0.35 -12.72
N ARG A 76 -5.56 -0.28 -14.05
CA ARG A 76 -5.96 -1.39 -14.92
C ARG A 76 -5.07 -1.41 -16.15
N GLU A 77 -4.47 -2.57 -16.46
CA GLU A 77 -3.60 -2.75 -17.63
C GLU A 77 -2.48 -1.69 -17.72
N GLY A 78 -1.89 -1.34 -16.57
CA GLY A 78 -0.84 -0.32 -16.47
C GLY A 78 -1.32 1.12 -16.69
N ARG A 79 -2.64 1.36 -16.74
CA ARG A 79 -3.23 2.70 -16.89
C ARG A 79 -4.06 3.09 -15.67
N LEU A 80 -4.07 4.38 -15.36
CA LEU A 80 -4.96 4.94 -14.35
C LEU A 80 -6.40 4.88 -14.85
N ALA A 81 -7.21 4.08 -14.15
CA ALA A 81 -8.63 3.92 -14.45
C ALA A 81 -9.51 4.89 -13.63
N ALA A 82 -9.14 5.15 -12.38
CA ALA A 82 -9.84 6.10 -11.51
C ALA A 82 -8.95 6.60 -10.36
N GLN A 83 -9.29 7.74 -9.75
CA GLN A 83 -8.55 8.34 -8.63
C GLN A 83 -9.43 9.22 -7.72
N GLY A 84 -9.05 9.39 -6.44
CA GLY A 84 -9.79 10.22 -5.46
C GLY A 84 -9.99 9.54 -4.09
N ASN A 85 -11.07 9.89 -3.38
CA ASN A 85 -11.35 9.38 -2.03
C ASN A 85 -11.70 7.86 -2.08
N PRO A 86 -11.04 7.00 -1.29
CA PRO A 86 -11.31 5.57 -1.27
C PRO A 86 -12.76 5.18 -0.99
N GLU A 87 -13.47 5.91 -0.13
CA GLU A 87 -14.88 5.62 0.19
C GLU A 87 -15.79 5.76 -1.04
N GLN A 88 -15.48 6.70 -1.92
CA GLN A 88 -16.23 6.96 -3.14
C GLN A 88 -15.79 6.08 -4.31
N LEU A 89 -14.52 5.67 -4.33
CA LEU A 89 -13.94 4.87 -5.41
C LEU A 89 -14.16 3.38 -5.24
N LEU A 90 -13.96 2.85 -4.04
CA LEU A 90 -13.95 1.42 -3.76
C LEU A 90 -15.38 0.88 -3.58
N THR A 91 -16.27 1.23 -4.51
CA THR A 91 -17.64 0.72 -4.58
C THR A 91 -17.67 -0.64 -5.30
N ALA A 92 -18.67 -1.46 -5.00
CA ALA A 92 -18.81 -2.77 -5.66
C ALA A 92 -18.84 -2.66 -7.20
N SER A 93 -19.49 -1.63 -7.75
CA SER A 93 -19.55 -1.40 -9.19
C SER A 93 -18.18 -1.05 -9.79
N THR A 94 -17.43 -0.16 -9.14
CA THR A 94 -16.09 0.21 -9.63
C THR A 94 -15.16 -0.99 -9.57
N LEU A 95 -15.15 -1.71 -8.46
CA LEU A 95 -14.29 -2.87 -8.25
C LEU A 95 -14.60 -3.98 -9.26
N ALA A 96 -15.87 -4.22 -9.57
CA ALA A 96 -16.28 -5.15 -10.62
C ALA A 96 -15.73 -4.74 -12.00
N GLN A 97 -15.75 -3.45 -12.35
CA GLN A 97 -15.21 -2.96 -13.62
C GLN A 97 -13.68 -3.05 -13.70
N ILE A 98 -12.98 -2.90 -12.58
CA ILE A 98 -11.52 -2.95 -12.53
C ILE A 98 -10.98 -4.37 -12.58
N TRP A 99 -11.62 -5.32 -11.87
CA TRP A 99 -11.15 -6.70 -11.76
C TRP A 99 -11.75 -7.69 -12.75
N GLN A 100 -12.69 -7.28 -13.59
CA GLN A 100 -13.15 -8.13 -14.68
C GLN A 100 -12.05 -8.30 -15.74
N THR A 101 -11.54 -9.53 -15.85
CA THR A 101 -10.74 -9.96 -17.01
C THR A 101 -11.65 -10.05 -18.23
N VAL A 102 -11.29 -9.35 -19.30
CA VAL A 102 -11.96 -9.47 -20.62
C VAL A 102 -11.63 -10.81 -21.25
#